data_AF-A0A9D1VRU8-F1
#
_entry.id   AF-A0A9D1VRU8-F1
#
_cell.length_a   1.000
_cell.length_b   1.000
_cell.length_c   1.000
_cell.angle_alpha   90.00
_cell.angle_beta   90.00
_cell.angle_gamma   90.00
#
_symmetry.space_group_name_H-M   'P 1'
#
loop_
_entity.id
_entity.type
_entity.pdbx_description
1 polymer ?
#
loop_
_entity_poly.entity_id
_entity_poly.type
_entity_poly.pdbx_seq_one_letter_code
_entity_poly.pdbx_strand_id
1 'polypeptide(L)'
;MNPMNYAAPIISFLSEQDGYNRQMDMARLRQNMMSNLYQRQMDNATTAFNRNYYRNYLDSANARNMLKRVREQLGEQTKAARRQAAVTGATGEAVAAVQKNNNRVIDSVTGSLAAADEANKERAASLYDNQRMQLDNMMTASTMKYLEDTSALSKAKSDSRQRLLMGFSTQFMNRLEDFMNRPSWNNASSGKSNNGGYYFSK
;
A
#
# COMPACT_ATOMS: atom_id res chain seq x y z
N MET A 1 35.39 -45.02 12.00
CA MET A 1 34.00 -45.09 11.48
C MET A 1 33.21 -43.99 12.17
N ASN A 2 32.85 -42.91 11.47
CA ASN A 2 32.07 -41.80 12.03
C ASN A 2 30.56 -42.03 11.77
N PRO A 3 29.72 -42.14 12.81
CA PRO A 3 28.28 -42.32 12.67
C PRO A 3 27.56 -40.96 12.67
N MET A 4 27.85 -40.06 11.74
CA MET A 4 27.21 -38.72 11.71
C MET A 4 27.01 -38.22 10.27
N ASN A 5 26.39 -39.02 9.40
CA ASN A 5 26.04 -38.52 8.06
C ASN A 5 24.71 -39.05 7.49
N TYR A 6 23.77 -39.39 8.36
CA TYR A 6 22.42 -39.82 7.97
C TYR A 6 21.32 -38.84 8.41
N ALA A 7 21.63 -37.83 9.23
CA ALA A 7 20.66 -36.89 9.78
C ALA A 7 20.55 -35.56 9.00
N ALA A 8 21.54 -35.24 8.15
CA ALA A 8 21.62 -33.96 7.47
C ALA A 8 20.47 -33.63 6.48
N PRO A 9 19.88 -34.59 5.72
CA PRO A 9 18.82 -34.23 4.76
C PRO A 9 17.41 -34.16 5.39
N ILE A 10 17.19 -34.76 6.57
CA ILE A 10 15.87 -34.78 7.24
C ILE A 10 15.72 -33.56 8.17
N ILE A 11 16.77 -33.19 8.89
CA ILE A 11 16.76 -32.05 9.82
C ILE A 11 16.67 -30.71 9.06
N SER A 12 17.28 -30.60 7.87
CA SER A 12 17.12 -29.43 7.00
C SER A 12 15.67 -29.23 6.55
N PHE A 13 14.94 -30.33 6.26
CA PHE A 13 13.56 -30.29 5.78
C PHE A 13 12.56 -29.79 6.83
N LEU A 14 12.70 -30.17 8.11
CA LEU A 14 11.86 -29.64 9.20
C LEU A 14 12.14 -28.15 9.45
N SER A 15 13.41 -27.74 9.42
CA SER A 15 13.80 -26.33 9.62
C SER A 15 13.37 -25.41 8.47
N GLU A 16 13.33 -25.93 7.24
CA GLU A 16 12.77 -25.24 6.07
C GLU A 16 11.24 -25.13 6.17
N GLN A 17 10.55 -26.19 6.62
CA GLN A 17 9.08 -26.20 6.82
C GLN A 17 8.60 -25.14 7.83
N ASP A 18 9.32 -24.96 8.94
CA ASP A 18 9.02 -23.93 9.95
C ASP A 18 9.35 -22.50 9.48
N GLY A 19 10.30 -22.34 8.56
CA GLY A 19 10.58 -21.06 7.88
C GLY A 19 9.46 -20.67 6.89
N TYR A 20 8.92 -21.65 6.16
CA TYR A 20 7.85 -21.45 5.19
C TYR A 20 6.52 -21.05 5.82
N ASN A 21 6.12 -21.69 6.93
CA ASN A 21 4.90 -21.33 7.65
C ASN A 21 4.98 -19.89 8.19
N ARG A 22 6.14 -19.49 8.74
CA ARG A 22 6.39 -18.12 9.19
C ARG A 22 6.35 -17.09 8.06
N GLN A 23 6.82 -17.41 6.86
CA GLN A 23 6.70 -16.50 5.70
C GLN A 23 5.25 -16.31 5.25
N MET A 24 4.45 -17.38 5.20
CA MET A 24 3.02 -17.30 4.87
C MET A 24 2.23 -16.49 5.90
N ASP A 25 2.50 -16.70 7.20
CA ASP A 25 1.84 -15.96 8.27
C ASP A 25 2.21 -14.46 8.22
N MET A 26 3.48 -14.14 7.92
CA MET A 26 3.92 -12.76 7.73
C MET A 26 3.33 -12.11 6.47
N ALA A 27 3.14 -12.86 5.38
CA ALA A 27 2.51 -12.37 4.16
C ALA A 27 1.02 -12.07 4.37
N ARG A 28 0.30 -12.98 5.05
CA ARG A 28 -1.11 -12.79 5.45
C ARG A 28 -1.27 -11.62 6.42
N LEU A 29 -0.37 -11.52 7.41
CA LEU A 29 -0.36 -10.40 8.36
C LEU A 29 -0.15 -9.07 7.62
N ARG A 30 0.81 -9.00 6.69
CA ARG A 30 1.02 -7.81 5.84
C ARG A 30 -0.22 -7.46 5.03
N GLN A 31 -0.88 -8.45 4.41
CA GLN A 31 -2.10 -8.23 3.64
C GLN A 31 -3.24 -7.70 4.52
N ASN A 32 -3.46 -8.30 5.69
CA ASN A 32 -4.48 -7.86 6.63
C ASN A 32 -4.20 -6.46 7.17
N MET A 33 -2.94 -6.15 7.51
CA MET A 33 -2.55 -4.79 7.91
C MET A 33 -2.80 -3.79 6.79
N MET A 34 -2.45 -4.14 5.54
CA MET A 34 -2.63 -3.26 4.39
C MET A 34 -4.10 -3.01 4.07
N SER A 35 -4.95 -4.05 4.15
CA SER A 35 -6.40 -3.92 4.00
C SER A 35 -7.00 -3.00 5.08
N ASN A 36 -6.60 -3.15 6.34
CA ASN A 36 -7.05 -2.28 7.42
C ASN A 36 -6.60 -0.82 7.24
N LEU A 37 -5.35 -0.60 6.80
CA LEU A 37 -4.83 0.73 6.52
C LEU A 37 -5.55 1.38 5.34
N TYR A 38 -5.79 0.61 4.26
CA TYR A 38 -6.57 1.05 3.12
C TYR A 38 -7.97 1.49 3.54
N GLN A 39 -8.68 0.67 4.33
CA GLN A 39 -10.02 0.99 4.80
C GLN A 39 -10.04 2.28 5.62
N ARG A 40 -9.12 2.43 6.58
CA ARG A 40 -9.01 3.66 7.38
C ARG A 40 -8.70 4.89 6.54
N GLN A 41 -7.83 4.76 5.54
CA GLN A 41 -7.50 5.89 4.65
C GLN A 41 -8.68 6.25 3.75
N MET A 42 -9.43 5.25 3.26
CA MET A 42 -10.66 5.45 2.50
C MET A 42 -11.76 6.11 3.33
N ASP A 43 -11.96 5.68 4.58
CA ASP A 43 -12.96 6.28 5.47
C ASP A 43 -12.62 7.75 5.76
N ASN A 44 -11.34 8.06 5.96
CA ASN A 44 -10.87 9.43 6.15
C ASN A 44 -11.05 10.28 4.88
N ALA A 45 -10.67 9.75 3.71
CA ALA A 45 -10.85 10.42 2.43
C ALA A 45 -12.35 10.68 2.16
N THR A 46 -13.21 9.70 2.41
CA THR A 46 -14.67 9.81 2.27
C THR A 46 -15.25 10.84 3.23
N THR A 47 -14.80 10.84 4.49
CA THR A 47 -15.25 11.82 5.49
C THR A 47 -14.83 13.25 5.11
N ALA A 48 -13.61 13.41 4.60
CA ALA A 48 -13.12 14.70 4.13
C ALA A 48 -13.88 15.15 2.86
N PHE A 49 -14.12 14.24 1.92
CA PHE A 49 -14.91 14.50 0.72
C PHE A 49 -16.33 14.93 1.09
N ASN A 50 -17.06 14.13 1.88
CA ASN A 50 -18.43 14.45 2.29
C ASN A 50 -18.52 15.81 2.99
N ARG A 51 -17.57 16.11 3.87
CA ARG A 51 -17.51 17.40 4.58
C ARG A 51 -17.30 18.58 3.64
N ASN A 52 -16.55 18.42 2.56
CA ASN A 52 -16.21 19.52 1.65
C ASN A 52 -17.22 19.64 0.50
N TYR A 53 -17.68 18.51 -0.03
CA TYR A 53 -18.59 18.42 -1.17
C TYR A 53 -20.03 18.80 -0.81
N TYR A 54 -20.53 18.33 0.33
CA TYR A 54 -21.89 18.66 0.79
C TYR A 54 -21.96 19.95 1.63
N ARG A 55 -20.84 20.67 1.79
CA ARG A 55 -20.87 21.95 2.50
C ARG A 55 -21.47 23.01 1.58
N ASN A 56 -22.66 23.49 1.90
CA ASN A 56 -23.18 24.69 1.25
C ASN A 56 -22.26 25.89 1.56
N TYR A 57 -21.49 26.35 0.57
CA TYR A 57 -20.55 27.46 0.79
C TYR A 57 -21.26 28.77 1.11
N LEU A 58 -22.48 28.97 0.59
CA LEU A 58 -23.37 30.09 0.94
C LEU A 58 -23.78 30.07 2.42
N ASP A 59 -23.84 28.89 3.03
CA ASP A 59 -24.07 28.73 4.47
C ASP A 59 -22.80 28.81 5.31
N SER A 60 -21.62 28.88 4.68
CA SER A 60 -20.38 29.03 5.42
C SER A 60 -20.37 30.38 6.13
N ALA A 61 -19.86 30.38 7.37
CA ALA A 61 -19.72 31.61 8.16
C ALA A 61 -18.96 32.70 7.39
N ASN A 62 -17.99 32.33 6.55
CA ASN A 62 -17.24 33.29 5.71
C ASN A 62 -18.11 33.92 4.62
N ALA A 63 -18.89 33.13 3.87
CA ALA A 63 -19.79 33.69 2.85
C ALA A 63 -20.86 34.59 3.48
N ARG A 64 -21.46 34.16 4.60
CA ARG A 64 -22.42 34.97 5.36
C ARG A 64 -21.80 36.28 5.86
N ASN A 65 -20.58 36.23 6.41
CA ASN A 65 -19.87 37.41 6.88
C ASN A 65 -19.53 38.37 5.73
N MET A 66 -19.11 37.86 4.58
CA MET A 66 -18.81 38.68 3.41
C MET A 66 -20.08 39.35 2.87
N LEU A 67 -21.17 38.59 2.68
CA LEU A 67 -22.46 39.13 2.25
C LEU A 67 -23.01 40.17 3.25
N LYS A 68 -22.82 39.95 4.56
CA LYS A 68 -23.18 40.92 5.59
C LYS A 68 -22.40 42.23 5.43
N ARG A 69 -21.07 42.18 5.28
CA ARG A 69 -20.24 43.38 5.07
C ARG A 69 -20.62 44.14 3.81
N VAL A 70 -20.86 43.42 2.69
CA VAL A 70 -21.31 44.03 1.44
C VAL A 70 -22.67 44.71 1.65
N ARG A 71 -23.61 44.05 2.32
CA ARG A 71 -24.93 44.64 2.62
C ARG A 71 -24.83 45.87 3.50
N GLU A 72 -23.96 45.87 4.52
CA GLU A 72 -23.70 47.02 5.39
C GLU A 72 -23.13 48.20 4.60
N GLN A 73 -22.10 47.97 3.77
CA GLN A 73 -21.48 49.00 2.93
C GLN A 73 -22.48 49.61 1.93
N LEU A 74 -23.27 48.77 1.26
CA LEU A 74 -24.30 49.24 0.32
C LEU A 74 -25.44 49.98 1.03
N GLY A 75 -25.79 49.55 2.25
CA GLY A 75 -26.75 50.24 3.10
C GLY A 75 -26.29 51.66 3.45
N GLU A 76 -25.02 51.83 3.79
CA GLU A 76 -24.44 53.16 4.05
C GLU A 76 -24.41 54.03 2.77
N GLN A 77 -24.12 53.46 1.59
CA GLN A 77 -24.23 54.18 0.32
C GLN A 77 -25.66 54.66 0.03
N THR A 78 -26.66 53.81 0.25
CA THR A 78 -28.07 54.21 0.10
C THR A 78 -28.46 55.30 1.11
N LYS A 79 -28.02 55.19 2.36
CA LYS A 79 -28.27 56.23 3.38
C LYS A 79 -27.62 57.57 2.99
N ALA A 80 -26.37 57.54 2.51
CA ALA A 80 -25.68 58.73 2.03
C ALA A 80 -26.42 59.37 0.85
N ALA A 81 -26.83 58.57 -0.14
CA ALA A 81 -27.62 59.05 -1.27
C ALA A 81 -28.95 59.69 -0.85
N ARG A 82 -29.64 59.10 0.13
CA ARG A 82 -30.88 59.67 0.72
C ARG A 82 -30.63 60.99 1.44
N ARG A 83 -29.57 61.08 2.24
CA ARG A 83 -29.19 62.33 2.93
C ARG A 83 -28.84 63.42 1.94
N GLN A 84 -28.08 63.08 0.91
CA GLN A 84 -27.72 64.03 -0.14
C GLN A 84 -28.97 64.49 -0.91
N ALA A 85 -29.87 63.57 -1.27
CA ALA A 85 -31.14 63.93 -1.88
C ALA A 85 -32.00 64.86 -1.02
N ALA A 86 -32.04 64.63 0.31
CA ALA A 86 -32.75 65.50 1.24
C ALA A 86 -32.13 66.90 1.35
N VAL A 87 -30.80 67.02 1.28
CA VAL A 87 -30.08 68.30 1.40
C VAL A 87 -30.06 69.09 0.08
N THR A 88 -29.87 68.41 -1.04
CA THR A 88 -29.71 69.05 -2.36
C THR A 88 -31.00 69.06 -3.17
N GLY A 89 -32.11 68.54 -2.63
CA GLY A 89 -33.37 68.38 -3.36
C GLY A 89 -33.33 67.36 -4.49
N ALA A 90 -32.38 66.42 -4.47
CA ALA A 90 -32.29 65.39 -5.52
C ALA A 90 -33.53 64.47 -5.49
N THR A 91 -33.95 64.00 -6.66
CA THR A 91 -35.20 63.24 -6.81
C THR A 91 -35.11 61.84 -6.22
N GLY A 92 -36.26 61.27 -5.83
CA GLY A 92 -36.34 59.88 -5.36
C GLY A 92 -35.83 58.85 -6.38
N GLU A 93 -35.81 59.20 -7.66
CA GLU A 93 -35.24 58.37 -8.73
C GLU A 93 -33.72 58.17 -8.58
N ALA A 94 -32.97 59.18 -8.11
CA ALA A 94 -31.54 59.02 -7.88
C ALA A 94 -31.25 58.00 -6.76
N VAL A 95 -32.06 58.03 -5.69
CA VAL A 95 -32.00 57.04 -4.60
C VAL A 95 -32.41 55.65 -5.10
N ALA A 96 -33.46 55.56 -5.91
CA ALA A 96 -33.93 54.30 -6.49
C ALA A 96 -32.88 53.70 -7.45
N ALA A 97 -32.18 54.53 -8.22
CA ALA A 97 -31.08 54.11 -9.08
C ALA A 97 -29.91 53.52 -8.28
N VAL A 98 -29.53 54.15 -7.16
CA VAL A 98 -28.52 53.61 -6.23
C VAL A 98 -28.99 52.28 -5.64
N GLN A 99 -30.24 52.20 -5.19
CA GLN A 99 -30.82 50.96 -4.64
C GLN A 99 -30.79 49.81 -5.68
N LYS A 100 -31.16 50.10 -6.93
CA LYS A 100 -31.10 49.14 -8.04
C LYS A 100 -29.68 48.68 -8.35
N ASN A 101 -28.72 49.60 -8.32
CA ASN A 101 -27.31 49.27 -8.50
C ASN A 101 -26.80 48.37 -7.36
N ASN A 102 -27.16 48.71 -6.12
CA ASN A 102 -26.78 47.93 -4.93
C ASN A 102 -27.33 46.50 -5.00
N ASN A 103 -28.57 46.32 -5.44
CA ASN A 103 -29.14 44.99 -5.63
C ASN A 103 -28.36 44.18 -6.67
N ARG A 104 -28.00 44.78 -7.81
CA ARG A 104 -27.16 44.11 -8.82
C ARG A 104 -25.79 43.68 -8.29
N VAL A 105 -25.19 44.50 -7.42
CA VAL A 105 -23.91 44.14 -6.77
C VAL A 105 -24.08 42.93 -5.85
N ILE A 106 -25.16 42.89 -5.05
CA ILE A 106 -25.47 41.72 -4.20
C ILE A 106 -25.68 40.46 -5.06
N ASP A 107 -26.44 40.57 -6.15
CA ASP A 107 -26.71 39.45 -7.06
C ASP A 107 -25.40 38.93 -7.68
N SER A 108 -24.53 39.83 -8.14
CA SER A 108 -23.21 39.49 -8.71
C SER A 108 -22.29 38.80 -7.69
N VAL A 109 -22.21 39.31 -6.46
CA VAL A 109 -21.43 38.68 -5.39
C VAL A 109 -21.99 37.31 -5.03
N THR A 110 -23.31 37.16 -5.00
CA THR A 110 -23.97 35.87 -4.73
C THR A 110 -23.67 34.86 -5.85
N GLY A 111 -23.74 35.28 -7.12
CA GLY A 111 -23.36 34.43 -8.26
C GLY A 111 -21.89 34.04 -8.22
N SER A 112 -20.99 34.95 -7.85
CA SER A 112 -19.56 34.68 -7.69
C SER A 112 -19.27 33.68 -6.57
N LEU A 113 -20.02 33.77 -5.45
CA LEU A 113 -19.95 32.80 -4.36
C LEU A 113 -20.46 31.41 -4.78
N ALA A 114 -21.54 31.34 -5.56
CA ALA A 114 -22.04 30.08 -6.09
C ALA A 114 -21.04 29.44 -7.07
N ALA A 115 -20.41 30.22 -7.95
CA ALA A 115 -19.35 29.72 -8.82
C ALA A 115 -18.12 29.23 -8.03
N ALA A 116 -17.76 29.93 -6.94
CA ALA A 116 -16.68 29.52 -6.06
C ALA A 116 -17.01 28.22 -5.28
N ASP A 117 -18.28 28.01 -4.91
CA ASP A 117 -18.77 26.75 -4.32
C ASP A 117 -18.59 25.59 -5.30
N GLU A 118 -19.04 25.74 -6.54
CA GLU A 118 -18.91 24.71 -7.57
C GLU A 118 -17.44 24.33 -7.83
N ALA A 119 -16.57 25.34 -7.95
CA ALA A 119 -15.13 25.11 -8.09
C ALA A 119 -14.52 24.39 -6.87
N ASN A 120 -15.03 24.63 -5.66
CA ASN A 120 -14.59 23.92 -4.47
C ASN A 120 -15.07 22.46 -4.44
N LYS A 121 -16.30 22.19 -4.88
CA LYS A 121 -16.83 20.82 -5.01
C LYS A 121 -16.03 20.02 -6.03
N GLU A 122 -15.71 20.61 -7.17
CA GLU A 122 -14.90 19.99 -8.21
C GLU A 122 -13.47 19.69 -7.72
N ARG A 123 -12.85 20.61 -6.97
CA ARG A 123 -11.57 20.34 -6.29
C ARG A 123 -11.68 19.21 -5.27
N ALA A 124 -12.75 19.20 -4.46
CA ALA A 124 -12.96 18.15 -3.47
C ALA A 124 -13.11 16.77 -4.12
N ALA A 125 -13.87 16.68 -5.22
CA ALA A 125 -14.01 15.48 -6.02
C ALA A 125 -12.67 15.04 -6.62
N SER A 126 -11.93 15.98 -7.24
CA SER A 126 -10.62 15.71 -7.81
C SER A 126 -9.62 15.19 -6.77
N LEU A 127 -9.59 15.77 -5.56
CA LEU A 127 -8.74 15.33 -4.47
C LEU A 127 -9.11 13.92 -3.99
N TYR A 128 -10.41 13.64 -3.88
CA TYR A 128 -10.91 12.33 -3.51
C TYR A 128 -10.52 11.26 -4.53
N ASP A 129 -10.73 11.53 -5.82
CA ASP A 129 -10.37 10.60 -6.89
C ASP A 129 -8.87 10.32 -6.93
N ASN A 130 -8.04 11.35 -6.76
CA ASN A 130 -6.58 11.19 -6.67
C ASN A 130 -6.16 10.32 -5.48
N GLN A 131 -6.73 10.58 -4.28
CA GLN A 131 -6.45 9.77 -3.09
C GLN A 131 -6.91 8.33 -3.28
N ARG A 132 -8.09 8.14 -3.88
CA ARG A 132 -8.64 6.83 -4.18
C ARG A 132 -7.74 6.04 -5.12
N MET A 133 -7.35 6.63 -6.25
CA MET A 133 -6.46 5.99 -7.22
C MET A 133 -5.11 5.61 -6.60
N GLN A 134 -4.52 6.48 -5.78
CA GLN A 134 -3.26 6.16 -5.10
C GLN A 134 -3.38 4.96 -4.16
N LEU A 135 -4.47 4.93 -3.37
CA LEU A 135 -4.73 3.83 -2.45
C LEU A 135 -5.07 2.52 -3.17
N ASP A 136 -5.84 2.58 -4.27
CA ASP A 136 -6.16 1.42 -5.10
C ASP A 136 -4.91 0.83 -5.76
N ASN A 137 -4.01 1.69 -6.27
CA ASN A 137 -2.72 1.27 -6.81
C ASN A 137 -1.85 0.61 -5.73
N MET A 138 -1.80 1.18 -4.53
CA MET A 138 -1.04 0.63 -3.42
C MET A 138 -1.60 -0.74 -2.97
N MET A 139 -2.93 -0.87 -2.91
CA MET A 139 -3.61 -2.12 -2.58
C MET A 139 -3.34 -3.19 -3.65
N THR A 140 -3.46 -2.84 -4.93
CA THR A 140 -3.19 -3.73 -6.06
C THR A 140 -1.73 -4.21 -6.03
N ALA A 141 -0.77 -3.31 -5.84
CA ALA A 141 0.65 -3.66 -5.72
C ALA A 141 0.91 -4.59 -4.52
N SER A 142 0.26 -4.33 -3.38
CA SER A 142 0.39 -5.19 -2.19
C SER A 142 -0.18 -6.59 -2.42
N THR A 143 -1.29 -6.68 -3.14
CA THR A 143 -1.95 -7.95 -3.48
C THR A 143 -1.12 -8.74 -4.49
N MET A 144 -0.58 -8.08 -5.51
CA MET A 144 0.34 -8.70 -6.47
C MET A 144 1.58 -9.26 -5.77
N LYS A 145 2.18 -8.50 -4.84
CA LYS A 145 3.31 -8.98 -4.04
C LYS A 145 2.95 -10.20 -3.19
N TYR A 146 1.77 -10.24 -2.59
CA TYR A 146 1.29 -11.41 -1.86
C TYR A 146 1.15 -12.65 -2.78
N LEU A 147 0.61 -12.47 -3.99
CA LEU A 147 0.50 -13.56 -4.98
C LEU A 147 1.87 -14.04 -5.48
N GLU A 148 2.82 -13.13 -5.67
CA GLU A 148 4.19 -13.46 -6.02
C GLU A 148 4.89 -14.26 -4.90
N ASP A 149 4.86 -13.75 -3.66
CA ASP A 149 5.44 -14.40 -2.48
C ASP A 149 4.88 -15.83 -2.32
N THR A 150 3.56 -16.01 -2.48
CA THR A 150 2.91 -17.34 -2.38
C THR A 150 3.27 -18.29 -3.52
N SER A 151 3.40 -17.78 -4.75
CA SER A 151 3.77 -18.58 -5.94
C SER A 151 5.26 -18.97 -5.95
N ALA A 152 6.15 -18.10 -5.48
CA ALA A 152 7.57 -18.40 -5.32
C ALA A 152 7.78 -19.50 -4.26
N LEU A 153 7.00 -19.43 -3.17
CA LEU A 153 7.02 -20.44 -2.12
C LEU A 153 6.57 -21.83 -2.61
N SER A 154 5.54 -21.89 -3.46
CA SER A 154 5.02 -23.15 -3.98
C SER A 154 6.02 -23.83 -4.93
N LYS A 155 6.71 -23.05 -5.76
CA LYS A 155 7.82 -23.52 -6.60
C LYS A 155 9.00 -24.03 -5.76
N ALA A 156 9.44 -23.26 -4.78
CA ALA A 156 10.53 -23.68 -3.88
C ALA A 156 10.22 -25.01 -3.18
N LYS A 157 8.97 -25.20 -2.72
CA LYS A 157 8.53 -26.47 -2.10
C LYS A 157 8.55 -27.64 -3.08
N SER A 158 8.19 -27.42 -4.34
CA SER A 158 8.26 -28.43 -5.40
C SER A 158 9.71 -28.83 -5.69
N ASP A 159 10.59 -27.84 -5.86
CA ASP A 159 11.99 -28.06 -6.20
C ASP A 159 12.73 -28.81 -5.08
N SER A 160 12.50 -28.44 -3.80
CA SER A 160 13.05 -29.16 -2.66
C SER A 160 12.59 -30.62 -2.61
N ARG A 161 11.31 -30.89 -2.93
CA ARG A 161 10.78 -32.27 -3.02
C ARG A 161 11.43 -33.06 -4.15
N GLN A 162 11.62 -32.46 -5.32
CA GLN A 162 12.30 -33.12 -6.44
C GLN A 162 13.77 -33.41 -6.13
N ARG A 163 14.47 -32.48 -5.47
CA ARG A 163 15.86 -32.70 -5.03
C ARG A 163 15.98 -33.83 -4.02
N LEU A 164 15.04 -33.96 -3.09
CA LEU A 164 14.98 -35.12 -2.19
C LEU A 164 14.83 -36.43 -2.97
N LEU A 165 13.86 -36.50 -3.87
CA LEU A 165 13.58 -37.70 -4.67
C LEU A 165 14.78 -38.09 -5.53
N MET A 166 15.44 -37.12 -6.16
CA MET A 166 16.67 -37.34 -6.93
C MET A 166 17.85 -37.75 -6.04
N GLY A 167 17.98 -37.17 -4.84
CA GLY A 167 19.00 -37.58 -3.87
C GLY A 167 18.83 -39.05 -3.46
N PHE A 168 17.58 -39.48 -3.21
CA PHE A 168 17.27 -40.89 -2.95
C PHE A 168 17.59 -41.80 -4.15
N SER A 169 17.24 -41.39 -5.37
CA SER A 169 17.51 -42.21 -6.57
C SER A 169 19.00 -42.33 -6.87
N THR A 170 19.78 -41.25 -6.74
CA THR A 170 21.23 -41.28 -7.00
C THR A 170 21.96 -42.12 -5.95
N GLN A 171 21.55 -42.05 -4.67
CA GLN A 171 22.11 -42.90 -3.62
C GLN A 171 21.73 -44.37 -3.74
N PHE A 172 20.58 -44.68 -4.33
CA PHE A 172 20.18 -46.05 -4.66
C PHE A 172 20.98 -46.60 -5.84
N MET A 173 21.16 -45.81 -6.90
CA MET A 173 21.97 -46.17 -8.07
C MET A 173 23.45 -46.40 -7.72
N ASN A 174 24.07 -45.51 -6.95
CA ASN A 174 25.47 -45.68 -6.54
C ASN A 174 25.65 -46.94 -5.68
N ARG A 175 24.68 -47.26 -4.81
CA ARG A 175 24.73 -48.50 -4.01
C ARG A 175 24.52 -49.76 -4.85
N LEU A 176 23.69 -49.72 -5.89
CA LEU A 176 23.55 -50.83 -6.83
C LEU A 176 24.82 -51.04 -7.64
N GLU A 177 25.45 -49.95 -8.10
CA GLU A 177 26.70 -49.99 -8.86
C GLU A 177 27.85 -50.53 -8.00
N ASP A 178 27.97 -50.08 -6.75
CA ASP A 178 28.92 -50.63 -5.78
C ASP A 178 28.66 -52.10 -5.46
N PHE A 179 27.40 -52.55 -5.45
CA PHE A 179 27.05 -53.95 -5.22
C PHE A 179 27.41 -54.84 -6.42
N MET A 180 27.27 -54.31 -7.64
CA MET A 180 27.62 -55.01 -8.87
C MET A 180 29.14 -55.00 -9.17
N ASN A 181 29.88 -54.00 -8.70
CA ASN A 181 31.34 -53.85 -8.93
C ASN A 181 32.23 -54.38 -7.79
N ARG A 182 31.71 -55.11 -6.79
CA ARG A 182 32.58 -55.76 -5.79
C ARG A 182 33.35 -56.92 -6.45
N PRO A 183 34.69 -56.94 -6.42
CA PRO A 183 35.45 -58.12 -6.86
C PRO A 183 35.06 -59.31 -5.97
N SER A 184 34.78 -60.45 -6.58
CA SER A 184 34.62 -61.71 -5.86
C SER A 184 35.93 -62.01 -5.11
N TRP A 185 35.84 -62.11 -3.78
CA TRP A 185 36.98 -62.51 -2.95
C TRP A 185 37.37 -63.95 -3.29
N ASN A 186 38.45 -64.13 -4.04
CA ASN A 186 39.07 -65.43 -4.23
C ASN A 186 40.45 -65.47 -3.55
N ASN A 187 40.45 -66.16 -2.41
CA ASN A 187 41.51 -66.99 -1.84
C ASN A 187 42.87 -66.36 -1.47
N ALA A 188 43.10 -66.29 -0.16
CA ALA A 188 44.42 -66.14 0.43
C ALA A 188 45.18 -67.47 0.35
N SER A 189 46.32 -67.52 -0.35
CA SER A 189 47.49 -68.30 0.11
C SER A 189 48.76 -68.02 -0.69
N SER A 190 49.88 -68.17 0.00
CA SER A 190 51.26 -68.37 -0.48
C SER A 190 52.15 -67.13 -0.65
N GLY A 191 53.30 -67.17 0.03
CA GLY A 191 54.40 -66.23 -0.19
C GLY A 191 55.27 -65.94 1.02
N LYS A 192 55.85 -66.98 1.64
CA LYS A 192 56.97 -66.82 2.59
C LYS A 192 58.15 -66.16 1.86
N SER A 193 58.75 -65.12 2.43
CA SER A 193 60.18 -64.86 2.32
C SER A 193 60.67 -64.20 3.61
N ASN A 194 61.88 -64.60 3.99
CA ASN A 194 62.43 -64.60 5.32
C ASN A 194 63.60 -63.61 5.38
N ASN A 195 63.83 -63.07 6.58
CA ASN A 195 65.13 -62.71 7.16
C ASN A 195 65.75 -61.30 7.01
N GLY A 196 66.24 -60.82 8.16
CA GLY A 196 67.10 -59.64 8.38
C GLY A 196 66.35 -58.49 9.08
N GLY A 197 66.48 -58.19 10.37
CA GLY A 197 67.59 -58.41 11.30
C GLY A 197 67.93 -57.09 12.00
N TYR A 198 67.18 -56.78 13.07
CA TYR A 198 67.55 -56.08 14.31
C TYR A 198 68.61 -54.93 14.37
N TYR A 199 68.13 -53.81 14.94
CA TYR A 199 68.66 -53.01 16.07
C TYR A 199 69.67 -51.83 15.92
N PHE A 200 69.26 -50.75 16.62
CA PHE A 200 69.99 -49.76 17.45
C PHE A 200 70.72 -48.55 16.83
N SER A 201 70.39 -47.40 17.43
CA SER A 201 71.03 -46.09 17.36
C SER A 201 72.22 -45.97 18.32
N LYS A 202 73.32 -45.37 17.83
CA LYS A 202 74.02 -44.24 18.46
C LYS A 202 74.98 -43.61 17.45
#